data_AF-A0A381SB92-F1
#
_entry.id   AF-A0A381SB92-F1
#
_cell.length_a   1.000
_cell.length_b   1.000
_cell.length_c   1.000
_cell.angle_alpha   90.00
_cell.angle_beta   90.00
_cell.angle_gamma   90.00
#
_symmetry.space_group_name_H-M   'P 1'
#
loop_
_entity.id
_entity.type
_entity.pdbx_description
1 polymer ?
#
loop_
_entity_poly.entity_id
_entity_poly.type
_entity_poly.pdbx_seq_one_letter_code
_entity_poly.pdbx_strand_id
1 'polypeptide(L)'
;VLYTAFLALFFIGCSSDGESAKKETGQNIQAEDRLNETNMALPYGNNMDPCGCNEKAQAIVDKAISTRTMFDNINDLKADKVSLKQIRTLAKKYETLLGQCFAENGSSMFIPSDCNDLDALEKKKDSLHSLGIQIQQGANIRL
;
A
#
# COMPACT_ATOMS: atom_id res chain seq x y z
N VAL A 1 52.94 4.46 -27.15
CA VAL A 1 53.10 3.45 -26.08
C VAL A 1 52.71 4.11 -24.77
N LEU A 2 51.64 3.66 -24.12
CA LEU A 2 51.57 3.48 -22.67
C LEU A 2 50.25 2.77 -22.33
N TYR A 3 50.37 1.51 -21.95
CA TYR A 3 49.36 0.75 -21.23
C TYR A 3 49.47 1.12 -19.76
N THR A 4 48.37 1.53 -19.11
CA THR A 4 48.17 1.28 -17.67
C THR A 4 46.67 1.21 -17.37
N ALA A 5 46.21 -0.01 -17.12
CA ALA A 5 45.08 -0.28 -16.23
C ALA A 5 45.49 -0.02 -14.76
N PHE A 6 44.61 -0.37 -13.81
CA PHE A 6 44.63 -0.15 -12.34
C PHE A 6 43.93 1.16 -11.91
N LEU A 7 43.06 1.22 -10.91
CA LEU A 7 42.33 0.23 -10.11
C LEU A 7 41.22 1.06 -9.41
N ALA A 8 40.02 0.51 -9.25
CA ALA A 8 38.97 1.14 -8.44
C ALA A 8 39.39 1.23 -6.96
N LEU A 9 39.18 2.38 -6.33
CA LEU A 9 39.07 2.51 -4.88
C LEU A 9 37.83 3.36 -4.55
N PHE A 10 36.74 2.66 -4.29
CA PHE A 10 35.59 3.18 -3.56
C PHE A 10 36.02 3.38 -2.10
N PHE A 11 36.29 4.62 -1.71
CA PHE A 11 36.38 4.95 -0.29
C PHE A 11 34.97 5.15 0.26
N ILE A 12 34.46 4.06 0.84
CA ILE A 12 33.37 4.06 1.81
C ILE A 12 33.89 4.83 3.04
N GLY A 13 33.49 6.09 3.16
CA GLY A 13 33.73 6.90 4.35
C GLY A 13 32.51 6.87 5.25
N CYS A 14 32.37 5.82 6.08
CA CYS A 14 31.46 5.81 7.21
C CYS A 14 32.18 6.50 8.37
N SER A 15 31.81 7.75 8.67
CA SER A 15 32.31 8.47 9.85
C SER A 15 31.72 7.83 11.09
N SER A 16 32.55 7.09 11.83
CA SER A 16 32.24 6.63 13.18
C SER A 16 33.09 7.45 14.14
N ASP A 17 32.48 8.40 14.83
CA ASP A 17 33.04 9.03 16.01
C ASP A 17 31.99 9.08 17.12
N GLY A 18 32.34 8.54 18.29
CA GLY A 18 31.72 8.90 19.55
C GLY A 18 31.02 7.77 20.32
N GLU A 19 31.79 6.85 20.90
CA GLU A 19 31.36 6.09 22.07
C GLU A 19 31.30 7.02 23.30
N SER A 20 30.11 7.27 23.84
CA SER A 20 29.84 7.23 25.29
C SER A 20 28.35 7.39 25.60
N ALA A 21 27.80 6.36 26.26
CA ALA A 21 26.77 6.39 27.32
C ALA A 21 25.79 5.22 27.17
N LYS A 22 25.93 4.24 28.08
CA LYS A 22 24.88 3.28 28.42
C LYS A 22 23.56 4.02 28.69
N LYS A 23 22.52 3.67 27.95
CA LYS A 23 21.14 3.64 28.45
C LYS A 23 20.49 2.35 27.99
N GLU A 24 20.37 1.42 28.91
CA GLU A 24 19.38 0.35 28.82
C GLU A 24 18.00 1.01 28.79
N THR A 25 17.24 0.79 27.72
CA THR A 25 15.79 0.69 27.79
C THR A 25 15.35 -0.18 26.61
N GLY A 26 14.98 -1.42 26.89
CA GLY A 26 14.38 -2.30 25.90
C GLY A 26 13.09 -1.68 25.38
N GLN A 27 13.07 -1.31 24.11
CA GLN A 27 11.84 -1.02 23.39
C GLN A 27 11.25 -2.36 22.95
N ASN A 28 10.39 -2.91 23.80
CA ASN A 28 9.38 -3.87 23.40
C ASN A 28 8.46 -3.15 22.40
N ILE A 29 8.69 -3.35 21.11
CA ILE A 29 7.71 -2.96 20.09
C ILE A 29 6.60 -4.00 20.17
N GLN A 30 5.66 -3.78 21.09
CA GLN A 30 4.36 -4.42 21.01
C GLN A 30 3.68 -3.90 19.77
N ALA A 31 3.64 -4.74 18.73
CA ALA A 31 2.80 -4.56 17.56
C ALA A 31 1.33 -4.84 17.94
N GLU A 32 0.78 -4.10 18.89
CA GLU A 32 -0.61 -4.27 19.32
C GLU A 32 -1.20 -2.90 19.67
N ASP A 33 -1.56 -2.09 18.66
CA ASP A 33 -2.68 -1.12 18.82
C ASP A 33 -3.15 -0.48 17.50
N ARG A 34 -3.42 -1.26 16.44
CA ARG A 34 -4.12 -0.73 15.24
C ARG A 34 -5.21 -1.65 14.69
N LEU A 35 -5.71 -2.60 15.49
CA LEU A 35 -6.74 -3.55 15.03
C LEU A 35 -8.13 -3.34 15.64
N ASN A 36 -8.33 -2.31 16.47
CA ASN A 36 -9.65 -1.97 17.00
C ASN A 36 -10.24 -0.74 16.31
N GLU A 37 -10.56 -0.87 15.03
CA GLU A 37 -11.63 -0.08 14.43
C GLU A 37 -12.71 -1.07 13.94
N THR A 38 -13.33 -1.75 14.90
CA THR A 38 -14.59 -2.48 14.70
C THR A 38 -15.65 -1.49 14.26
N ASN A 39 -15.97 -1.49 12.97
CA ASN A 39 -17.29 -1.29 12.35
C ASN A 39 -17.12 -0.76 10.91
N MET A 40 -16.71 -1.63 9.98
CA MET A 40 -16.84 -1.32 8.56
C MET A 40 -17.15 -2.58 7.76
N ALA A 41 -18.38 -3.06 7.92
CA ALA A 41 -18.91 -4.11 7.06
C ALA A 41 -18.97 -3.59 5.62
N LEU A 42 -18.10 -4.10 4.75
CA LEU A 42 -18.33 -4.08 3.31
C LEU A 42 -19.47 -5.06 3.01
N PRO A 43 -20.21 -4.92 1.90
CA PRO A 43 -21.34 -5.81 1.58
C PRO A 43 -20.94 -7.28 1.32
N TYR A 44 -19.65 -7.60 1.39
CA TYR A 44 -19.10 -8.93 1.21
C TYR A 44 -18.78 -9.52 2.59
N GLY A 45 -19.20 -10.76 2.82
CA GLY A 45 -19.02 -11.46 4.09
C GLY A 45 -17.55 -11.55 4.56
N ASN A 46 -17.32 -12.16 5.70
CA ASN A 46 -15.98 -12.27 6.33
C ASN A 46 -15.00 -13.17 5.56
N ASN A 47 -15.25 -13.53 4.30
CA ASN A 47 -14.35 -14.38 3.53
C ASN A 47 -13.01 -13.65 3.31
N MET A 48 -11.95 -14.21 3.89
CA MET A 48 -10.59 -13.74 3.77
C MET A 48 -9.71 -14.77 3.05
N ASP A 49 -10.26 -15.75 2.34
CA ASP A 49 -9.48 -16.59 1.42
C ASP A 49 -8.92 -15.75 0.24
N PRO A 50 -8.04 -16.29 -0.61
CA PRO A 50 -7.44 -15.53 -1.71
C PRO A 50 -8.48 -14.90 -2.66
N CYS A 51 -9.61 -15.56 -2.88
CA CYS A 51 -10.63 -15.09 -3.81
C CYS A 51 -11.48 -13.98 -3.21
N GLY A 52 -11.92 -14.14 -1.96
CA GLY A 52 -12.60 -13.08 -1.21
C GLY A 52 -11.71 -11.84 -1.06
N CYS A 53 -10.42 -12.04 -0.84
CA CYS A 53 -9.43 -10.97 -0.80
C CYS A 53 -9.30 -10.23 -2.13
N ASN A 54 -9.18 -10.96 -3.24
CA ASN A 54 -9.11 -10.38 -4.58
C ASN A 54 -10.37 -9.58 -4.92
N GLU A 55 -11.55 -10.18 -4.73
CA GLU A 55 -12.84 -9.53 -4.98
C GLU A 55 -12.99 -8.23 -4.20
N LYS A 56 -12.69 -8.25 -2.89
CA LYS A 56 -12.76 -7.06 -2.03
C LYS A 56 -11.74 -6.00 -2.46
N ALA A 57 -10.53 -6.40 -2.83
CA ALA A 57 -9.50 -5.48 -3.29
C ALA A 57 -9.93 -4.79 -4.59
N GLN A 58 -10.43 -5.54 -5.56
CA GLN A 58 -10.98 -5.00 -6.80
C GLN A 58 -12.13 -4.03 -6.53
N ALA A 59 -13.09 -4.39 -5.65
CA ALA A 59 -14.22 -3.53 -5.32
C ALA A 59 -13.82 -2.19 -4.67
N ILE A 60 -12.73 -2.17 -3.88
CA ILE A 60 -12.18 -0.92 -3.34
C ILE A 60 -11.58 -0.06 -4.45
N VAL A 61 -10.82 -0.65 -5.37
CA VAL A 61 -10.22 0.06 -6.51
C VAL A 61 -11.31 0.61 -7.44
N ASP A 62 -12.35 -0.17 -7.76
CA ASP A 62 -13.46 0.27 -8.60
C ASP A 62 -14.19 1.48 -8.01
N LYS A 63 -14.42 1.49 -6.69
CA LYS A 63 -15.00 2.64 -5.99
C LYS A 63 -14.10 3.87 -6.08
N ALA A 64 -12.79 3.69 -5.95
CA ALA A 64 -11.84 4.79 -6.06
C ALA A 64 -11.78 5.36 -7.48
N ILE A 65 -11.82 4.50 -8.51
CA ILE A 65 -11.94 4.91 -9.92
C ILE A 65 -13.24 5.70 -10.12
N SER A 66 -14.38 5.15 -9.69
CA SER A 66 -15.68 5.82 -9.84
C SER A 66 -15.70 7.21 -9.21
N THR A 67 -15.19 7.35 -7.98
CA THR A 67 -15.06 8.66 -7.32
C THR A 67 -14.12 9.59 -8.09
N ARG A 68 -12.97 9.09 -8.58
CA ARG A 68 -12.01 9.91 -9.32
C ARG A 68 -12.56 10.39 -10.66
N THR A 69 -13.36 9.59 -11.35
CA THR A 69 -13.94 9.92 -12.67
C THR A 69 -15.08 10.93 -12.61
N MET A 70 -15.55 11.33 -11.42
CA MET A 70 -16.50 12.43 -11.25
C MET A 70 -15.87 13.82 -11.48
N PHE A 71 -14.55 13.88 -11.62
CA PHE A 71 -13.77 15.11 -11.72
C PHE A 71 -12.91 15.10 -12.99
N ASP A 72 -12.83 16.24 -13.68
CA ASP A 72 -12.05 16.35 -14.92
C ASP A 72 -10.55 16.13 -14.66
N ASN A 73 -10.05 16.69 -13.56
CA ASN A 73 -8.65 16.57 -13.19
C ASN A 73 -8.45 16.35 -11.68
N ILE A 74 -7.20 16.06 -11.29
CA ILE A 74 -6.87 15.74 -9.90
C ILE A 74 -7.00 16.95 -8.97
N ASN A 75 -6.83 18.18 -9.47
CA ASN A 75 -6.97 19.39 -8.64
C ASN A 75 -8.43 19.64 -8.28
N ASP A 76 -9.37 19.35 -9.18
CA ASP A 76 -10.81 19.46 -8.89
C ASP A 76 -11.22 18.47 -7.79
N LEU A 77 -10.72 17.22 -7.85
CA LEU A 77 -10.90 16.25 -6.78
C LEU A 77 -10.32 16.75 -5.45
N LYS A 78 -9.12 17.35 -5.45
CA LYS A 78 -8.48 17.87 -4.23
C LYS A 78 -9.23 19.06 -3.64
N ALA A 79 -9.90 19.85 -4.47
CA ALA A 79 -10.74 20.95 -4.02
C ALA A 79 -12.02 20.45 -3.33
N ASP A 80 -12.56 19.29 -3.74
CA ASP A 80 -13.70 18.66 -3.08
C ASP A 80 -13.30 17.84 -1.85
N LYS A 81 -13.46 18.44 -0.66
CA LYS A 81 -13.04 17.84 0.61
C LYS A 81 -13.73 16.51 0.92
N VAL A 82 -14.96 16.31 0.45
CA VAL A 82 -15.74 15.09 0.71
C VAL A 82 -15.15 13.93 -0.09
N SER A 83 -14.99 14.10 -1.40
CA SER A 83 -14.45 13.08 -2.30
C SER A 83 -12.97 12.81 -2.02
N LEU A 84 -12.19 13.84 -1.68
CA LEU A 84 -10.81 13.68 -1.22
C LEU A 84 -10.73 12.79 0.03
N LYS A 85 -11.60 13.04 1.02
CA LYS A 85 -11.67 12.19 2.23
C LYS A 85 -12.11 10.77 1.89
N GLN A 86 -13.04 10.61 0.95
CA GLN A 86 -13.50 9.30 0.48
C GLN A 86 -12.36 8.50 -0.17
N ILE A 87 -11.57 9.10 -1.07
CA ILE A 87 -10.42 8.42 -1.69
C ILE A 87 -9.38 8.01 -0.62
N ARG A 88 -9.04 8.91 0.32
CA ARG A 88 -8.14 8.57 1.43
C ARG A 88 -8.66 7.41 2.28
N THR A 89 -9.96 7.39 2.53
CA THR A 89 -10.61 6.28 3.25
C THR A 89 -10.52 4.97 2.48
N LEU A 90 -10.76 5.00 1.17
CA LEU A 90 -10.63 3.82 0.30
C LEU A 90 -9.19 3.30 0.26
N ALA A 91 -8.19 4.18 0.22
CA ALA A 91 -6.80 3.76 0.25
C ALA A 91 -6.40 3.14 1.60
N LYS A 92 -6.79 3.74 2.75
CA LYS A 92 -6.59 3.14 4.08
C LYS A 92 -7.24 1.75 4.16
N LYS A 93 -8.45 1.59 3.61
CA LYS A 93 -9.14 0.29 3.55
C LYS A 93 -8.39 -0.73 2.70
N TYR A 94 -7.89 -0.32 1.54
CA TYR A 94 -7.12 -1.19 0.66
C TYR A 94 -5.87 -1.71 1.36
N GLU A 95 -5.10 -0.83 2.00
CA GLU A 95 -3.92 -1.19 2.79
C GLU A 95 -4.27 -2.16 3.94
N THR A 96 -5.33 -1.86 4.68
CA THR A 96 -5.79 -2.70 5.80
C THR A 96 -6.23 -4.08 5.32
N LEU A 97 -6.98 -4.14 4.22
CA LEU A 97 -7.42 -5.40 3.60
C LEU A 97 -6.22 -6.24 3.18
N LEU A 98 -5.23 -5.65 2.50
CA LEU A 98 -4.02 -6.38 2.09
C LEU A 98 -3.29 -6.97 3.30
N GLY A 99 -3.17 -6.22 4.40
CA GLY A 99 -2.58 -6.72 5.64
C GLY A 99 -3.35 -7.91 6.23
N GLN A 100 -4.68 -7.83 6.28
CA GLN A 100 -5.53 -8.92 6.76
C GLN A 100 -5.45 -10.16 5.86
N CYS A 101 -5.53 -9.96 4.55
CA CYS A 101 -5.42 -11.03 3.56
C CYS A 101 -4.06 -11.73 3.61
N PHE A 102 -2.98 -10.98 3.81
CA PHE A 102 -1.66 -11.56 3.96
C PHE A 102 -1.52 -12.34 5.28
N ALA A 103 -2.07 -11.82 6.38
CA ALA A 103 -2.05 -12.51 7.66
C ALA A 103 -2.78 -13.87 7.62
N GLU A 104 -3.88 -13.95 6.89
CA GLU A 104 -4.68 -15.18 6.76
C GLU A 104 -4.07 -16.19 5.77
N ASN A 105 -3.58 -15.73 4.62
CA ASN A 105 -3.25 -16.60 3.49
C ASN A 105 -1.75 -16.75 3.21
N GLY A 106 -0.93 -15.85 3.78
CA GLY A 106 0.48 -15.74 3.44
C GLY A 106 0.70 -15.55 1.93
N SER A 107 1.63 -16.30 1.35
CA SER A 107 1.98 -16.19 -0.05
C SER A 107 0.91 -16.71 -1.03
N SER A 108 -0.08 -17.48 -0.54
CA SER A 108 -1.09 -18.07 -1.42
C SER A 108 -2.01 -17.03 -2.08
N MET A 109 -2.14 -15.83 -1.49
CA MET A 109 -2.86 -14.72 -2.11
C MET A 109 -2.21 -14.20 -3.41
N PHE A 110 -0.95 -14.55 -3.67
CA PHE A 110 -0.23 -14.17 -4.88
C PHE A 110 -0.22 -15.28 -5.95
N ILE A 111 -0.97 -16.35 -5.75
CA ILE A 111 -1.12 -17.43 -6.71
C ILE A 111 -2.41 -17.21 -7.51
N PRO A 112 -2.33 -17.00 -8.83
CA PRO A 112 -3.52 -16.87 -9.67
C PRO A 112 -4.41 -18.11 -9.60
N SER A 113 -5.73 -17.90 -9.63
CA SER A 113 -6.74 -18.94 -9.75
C SER A 113 -7.94 -18.40 -10.51
N ASP A 114 -8.94 -19.24 -10.79
CA ASP A 114 -10.18 -18.84 -11.48
C ASP A 114 -10.90 -17.67 -10.78
N CYS A 115 -10.72 -17.49 -9.47
CA CYS A 115 -11.31 -16.38 -8.70
C CYS A 115 -10.30 -15.41 -8.08
N ASN A 116 -9.01 -15.77 -7.96
CA ASN A 116 -7.96 -14.85 -7.55
C ASN A 116 -7.32 -14.21 -8.79
N ASP A 117 -8.07 -13.34 -9.46
CA ASP A 117 -7.62 -12.68 -10.70
C ASP A 117 -6.68 -11.50 -10.39
N LEU A 118 -5.38 -11.80 -10.32
CA LEU A 118 -4.34 -10.82 -10.03
C LEU A 118 -4.11 -9.84 -11.19
N ASP A 119 -4.33 -10.27 -12.43
CA ASP A 119 -4.14 -9.44 -13.63
C ASP A 119 -5.25 -8.39 -13.74
N ALA A 120 -6.51 -8.77 -13.49
CA ALA A 120 -7.61 -7.82 -13.43
C ALA A 120 -7.43 -6.79 -12.31
N LEU A 121 -6.97 -7.22 -11.13
CA LEU A 121 -6.67 -6.32 -10.03
C LEU A 121 -5.55 -5.33 -10.41
N GLU A 122 -4.46 -5.80 -11.03
CA GLU A 122 -3.36 -4.94 -11.44
C GLU A 122 -3.78 -3.93 -12.50
N LYS A 123 -4.50 -4.36 -13.54
CA LYS A 123 -5.05 -3.46 -14.57
C LYS A 123 -5.92 -2.35 -13.99
N LYS A 124 -6.73 -2.66 -12.98
CA LYS A 124 -7.55 -1.65 -12.28
C LYS A 124 -6.67 -0.67 -11.50
N LYS A 125 -5.62 -1.16 -10.83
CA LYS A 125 -4.68 -0.29 -10.10
C LYS A 125 -3.90 0.61 -11.05
N ASP A 126 -3.48 0.11 -12.20
CA ASP A 126 -2.82 0.90 -13.23
C ASP A 126 -3.74 1.98 -13.80
N SER A 127 -5.00 1.63 -14.05
CA SER A 127 -6.02 2.62 -14.44
C SER A 127 -6.16 3.71 -13.40
N LEU A 128 -6.32 3.36 -12.12
CA LEU A 128 -6.41 4.34 -11.03
C LEU A 128 -5.12 5.18 -10.88
N HIS A 129 -3.96 4.56 -11.08
CA HIS A 129 -2.68 5.24 -11.07
C HIS A 129 -2.56 6.26 -12.20
N SER A 130 -3.02 5.91 -13.42
CA SER A 130 -3.06 6.83 -14.56
C SER A 130 -3.96 8.05 -14.30
N LEU A 131 -4.97 7.90 -13.43
CA LEU A 131 -5.82 8.99 -12.96
C LEU A 131 -5.21 9.82 -11.81
N GLY A 132 -3.98 9.50 -11.38
CA GLY A 132 -3.22 10.21 -10.37
C GLY A 132 -3.37 9.69 -8.93
N ILE A 133 -3.91 8.48 -8.73
CA ILE A 133 -4.10 7.90 -7.39
C ILE A 133 -3.32 6.59 -7.27
N GLN A 134 -2.34 6.54 -6.37
CA GLN A 134 -1.59 5.32 -6.03
C GLN A 134 -2.17 4.67 -4.78
N ILE A 135 -3.22 3.86 -4.94
CA ILE A 135 -3.99 3.32 -3.80
C ILE A 135 -3.16 2.45 -2.83
N GLN A 136 -2.04 1.87 -3.29
CA GLN A 136 -1.10 1.11 -2.45
C GLN A 136 -0.40 1.95 -1.38
N GLN A 137 -0.34 3.27 -1.56
CA GLN A 137 0.28 4.17 -0.56
C GLN A 137 -0.60 4.32 0.70
N GLY A 138 -1.79 3.73 0.73
CA GLY A 138 -2.61 3.61 1.92
C GLY A 138 -3.02 4.97 2.50
N ALA A 139 -2.93 5.11 3.82
CA ALA A 139 -3.25 6.39 4.48
C ALA A 139 -2.36 7.58 4.03
N ASN A 140 -1.21 7.31 3.41
CA ASN A 140 -0.21 8.31 3.02
C ASN A 140 -0.28 8.69 1.53
N ILE A 141 -1.38 8.38 0.84
CA ILE A 141 -1.52 8.72 -0.59
C ILE A 141 -1.28 10.21 -0.85
N ARG A 142 -0.50 10.49 -1.90
CA ARG A 142 -0.20 11.86 -2.32
C ARG A 142 -1.35 12.43 -3.15
N LEU A 143 -2.34 13.00 -2.44
CA LEU A 143 -3.43 13.81 -2.98
C LEU A 143 -3.39 15.20 -2.38
#